data_AF-A0A838GMA9-F1
#
_entry.id   AF-A0A838GMA9-F1
#
_cell.length_a   1.000
_cell.length_b   1.000
_cell.length_c   1.000
_cell.angle_alpha   90.00
_cell.angle_beta   90.00
_cell.angle_gamma   90.00
#
_symmetry.space_group_name_H-M   'P 1'
#
loop_
_entity.id
_entity.type
_entity.pdbx_description
1 polymer ?
#
loop_
_entity_poly.entity_id
_entity_poly.type
_entity_poly.pdbx_seq_one_letter_code
_entity_poly.pdbx_strand_id
1 'polypeptide(L)'
;MSNVATWERAVRDGCAVPADTCLAEAAADLTVLLGSPDQHSRDEIAYALLSTWIARGTFDDLLLGLGDGMCAGLRSGLGEAGTDSVFRRSFSALVLVSVVERDTAVRVLHPASVMSWADSALHWFLTERDLRGHTGTKGWAHAVAHGADLVAALGMSRHLGADELGVLLDAIAERLSRSAPSHLTHA
;
A
#
# COMPACT_ATOMS: atom_id res chain seq x y z
N MET A 1 -21.26 -6.28 1.57
CA MET A 1 -20.78 -6.25 2.97
C MET A 1 -19.66 -7.26 3.05
N SER A 2 -18.42 -6.81 3.26
CA SER A 2 -17.24 -7.70 3.38
C SER A 2 -17.46 -8.67 4.54
N ASN A 3 -17.30 -9.97 4.29
CA ASN A 3 -17.46 -11.00 5.32
C ASN A 3 -16.09 -11.28 5.96
N VAL A 4 -15.73 -10.49 6.98
CA VAL A 4 -14.47 -10.62 7.72
C VAL A 4 -14.23 -12.07 8.17
N ALA A 5 -15.27 -12.79 8.60
CA ALA A 5 -15.15 -14.19 9.02
C ALA A 5 -14.71 -15.15 7.88
N THR A 6 -15.06 -14.85 6.63
CA THR A 6 -14.55 -15.57 5.45
C THR A 6 -13.05 -15.33 5.30
N TRP A 7 -12.61 -14.08 5.42
CA TRP A 7 -11.19 -13.73 5.26
C TRP A 7 -10.34 -14.21 6.43
N GLU A 8 -10.84 -14.17 7.66
CA GLU A 8 -10.19 -14.81 8.83
C GLU A 8 -9.95 -16.30 8.61
N ARG A 9 -10.93 -17.00 8.01
CA ARG A 9 -10.78 -18.41 7.66
C ARG A 9 -9.70 -18.59 6.60
N ALA A 10 -9.68 -17.77 5.55
CA ALA A 10 -8.65 -17.81 4.52
C ALA A 10 -7.24 -17.64 5.11
N VAL A 11 -7.06 -16.71 6.05
CA VAL A 11 -5.80 -16.52 6.78
C VAL A 11 -5.41 -17.78 7.56
N ARG A 12 -6.33 -18.35 8.36
CA ARG A 12 -6.09 -19.60 9.11
C ARG A 12 -5.74 -20.79 8.20
N ASP A 13 -6.30 -20.81 7.00
CA ASP A 13 -6.07 -21.85 6.00
C ASP A 13 -4.82 -21.56 5.13
N GLY A 14 -3.85 -20.80 5.66
CA GLY A 14 -2.57 -20.54 5.00
C GLY A 14 -2.67 -19.57 3.81
N CYS A 15 -3.62 -18.63 3.88
CA CYS A 15 -3.96 -17.69 2.81
C CYS A 15 -4.38 -18.42 1.52
N ALA A 16 -5.10 -19.53 1.62
CA ALA A 16 -5.72 -20.17 0.46
C ALA A 16 -6.86 -19.27 -0.07
N VAL A 17 -6.98 -19.19 -1.40
CA VAL A 17 -8.15 -18.53 -2.02
C VAL A 17 -9.37 -19.41 -1.75
N PRO A 18 -10.44 -18.89 -1.10
CA PRO A 18 -11.63 -19.69 -0.85
C PRO A 18 -12.26 -20.17 -2.17
N ALA A 19 -12.89 -21.34 -2.16
CA ALA A 19 -13.59 -21.88 -3.32
C ALA A 19 -14.62 -20.88 -3.88
N ASP A 20 -14.74 -20.84 -5.20
CA ASP A 20 -15.68 -19.98 -5.95
C ASP A 20 -15.51 -18.46 -5.73
N THR A 21 -14.36 -18.03 -5.18
CA THR A 21 -14.06 -16.61 -4.99
C THR A 21 -13.76 -15.93 -6.32
N CYS A 22 -14.53 -14.88 -6.65
CA CYS A 22 -14.12 -13.93 -7.68
C CYS A 22 -12.96 -13.08 -7.17
N LEU A 23 -11.78 -13.21 -7.78
CA LEU A 23 -10.56 -12.50 -7.36
C LEU A 23 -10.70 -10.98 -7.40
N ALA A 24 -11.45 -10.44 -8.37
CA ALA A 24 -11.70 -9.00 -8.46
C ALA A 24 -12.60 -8.49 -7.33
N GLU A 25 -13.64 -9.24 -6.97
CA GLU A 25 -14.52 -8.89 -5.83
C GLU A 25 -13.77 -9.03 -4.51
N ALA A 26 -12.95 -10.07 -4.35
CA ALA A 26 -12.08 -10.24 -3.20
C ALA A 26 -11.10 -9.08 -3.04
N ALA A 27 -10.44 -8.68 -4.13
CA ALA A 27 -9.57 -7.52 -4.14
C ALA A 27 -10.31 -6.24 -3.70
N ALA A 28 -11.52 -6.01 -4.19
CA ALA A 28 -12.33 -4.86 -3.80
C ALA A 28 -12.71 -4.89 -2.31
N ASP A 29 -13.16 -6.04 -1.81
CA ASP A 29 -13.55 -6.24 -0.41
C ASP A 29 -12.37 -6.03 0.55
N LEU A 30 -11.20 -6.63 0.25
CA LEU A 30 -9.99 -6.48 1.05
C LEU A 30 -9.46 -5.04 1.00
N THR A 31 -9.56 -4.38 -0.15
CA THR A 31 -9.17 -2.96 -0.31
C THR A 31 -10.00 -2.03 0.58
N VAL A 32 -11.28 -2.34 0.81
CA VAL A 32 -12.11 -1.60 1.79
C VAL A 32 -11.57 -1.81 3.21
N LEU A 33 -11.21 -3.04 3.57
CA LEU A 33 -10.70 -3.38 4.91
C LEU A 33 -9.35 -2.74 5.23
N LEU A 34 -8.52 -2.38 4.22
CA LEU A 34 -7.28 -1.62 4.44
C LEU A 34 -7.49 -0.27 5.13
N GLY A 35 -8.70 0.30 5.06
CA GLY A 35 -9.06 1.54 5.75
C GLY A 35 -9.63 1.35 7.16
N SER A 36 -9.72 0.11 7.66
CA SER A 36 -10.36 -0.17 8.94
C SER A 36 -9.58 0.44 10.12
N PRO A 37 -10.27 1.04 11.12
CA PRO A 37 -9.64 1.41 12.39
C PRO A 37 -9.34 0.19 13.26
N ASP A 38 -9.94 -0.97 12.96
CA ASP A 38 -9.59 -2.25 13.60
C ASP A 38 -8.33 -2.83 12.95
N GLN A 39 -7.24 -2.90 13.72
CA GLN A 39 -5.93 -3.38 13.25
C GLN A 39 -5.96 -4.86 12.83
N HIS A 40 -6.80 -5.69 13.45
CA HIS A 40 -6.89 -7.10 13.06
C HIS A 40 -7.41 -7.23 11.63
N SER A 41 -8.52 -6.55 11.31
CA SER A 41 -9.08 -6.52 9.96
C SER A 41 -8.12 -5.97 8.90
N ARG A 42 -7.35 -4.95 9.25
CA ARG A 42 -6.47 -4.24 8.33
C ARG A 42 -5.14 -4.96 8.11
N ASP A 43 -4.44 -5.25 9.19
CA ASP A 43 -3.07 -5.75 9.18
C ASP A 43 -3.04 -7.28 8.98
N GLU A 44 -3.74 -8.01 9.84
CA GLU A 44 -3.65 -9.48 9.92
C GLU A 44 -4.53 -10.19 8.89
N ILE A 45 -5.51 -9.48 8.31
CA ILE A 45 -6.41 -10.02 7.30
C ILE A 45 -6.17 -9.38 5.94
N ALA A 46 -6.53 -8.10 5.78
CA ALA A 46 -6.56 -7.47 4.47
C ALA A 46 -5.17 -7.38 3.84
N TYR A 47 -4.21 -6.82 4.56
CA TYR A 47 -2.84 -6.74 4.09
C TYR A 47 -2.20 -8.13 3.93
N ALA A 48 -2.35 -9.02 4.91
CA ALA A 48 -1.79 -10.37 4.86
C ALA A 48 -2.26 -11.16 3.62
N LEU A 49 -3.56 -11.14 3.31
CA LEU A 49 -4.11 -11.81 2.12
C LEU A 49 -3.66 -11.15 0.82
N LEU A 50 -3.77 -9.81 0.70
CA LEU A 50 -3.39 -9.09 -0.51
C LEU A 50 -1.91 -9.32 -0.83
N SER A 51 -1.02 -9.08 0.13
CA SER A 51 0.43 -9.26 -0.06
C SER A 51 0.79 -10.71 -0.40
N THR A 52 0.20 -11.69 0.29
CA THR A 52 0.46 -13.11 0.04
C THR A 52 -0.02 -13.54 -1.35
N TRP A 53 -1.21 -13.10 -1.77
CA TRP A 53 -1.78 -13.44 -3.08
C TRP A 53 -1.03 -12.76 -4.23
N ILE A 54 -0.56 -11.52 -4.04
CA ILE A 54 0.35 -10.87 -4.98
C ILE A 54 1.66 -11.66 -5.08
N ALA A 55 2.30 -11.99 -3.94
CA ALA A 55 3.58 -12.70 -3.92
C ALA A 55 3.51 -14.09 -4.58
N ARG A 56 2.39 -14.80 -4.40
CA ARG A 56 2.13 -16.12 -5.01
C ARG A 56 1.75 -16.05 -6.49
N GLY A 57 1.54 -14.85 -7.04
CA GLY A 57 1.08 -14.65 -8.42
C GLY A 57 -0.40 -14.92 -8.65
N THR A 58 -1.18 -15.14 -7.59
CA THR A 58 -2.64 -15.30 -7.66
C THR A 58 -3.31 -14.08 -8.31
N PHE A 59 -2.70 -12.91 -8.17
CA PHE A 59 -3.20 -11.65 -8.71
C PHE A 59 -2.45 -11.12 -9.94
N ASP A 60 -1.63 -11.92 -10.63
CA ASP A 60 -0.84 -11.44 -11.78
C ASP A 60 -1.70 -10.76 -12.85
N ASP A 61 -2.85 -11.34 -13.19
CA ASP A 61 -3.79 -10.77 -14.16
C ASP A 61 -4.54 -9.52 -13.65
N LEU A 62 -4.48 -9.25 -12.34
CA LEU A 62 -5.15 -8.11 -11.69
C LEU A 62 -4.16 -7.01 -11.26
N LEU A 63 -2.85 -7.16 -11.46
CA LEU A 63 -1.85 -6.21 -10.94
C LEU A 63 -2.08 -4.77 -11.38
N LEU A 64 -2.48 -4.56 -12.65
CA LEU A 64 -2.79 -3.21 -13.15
C LEU A 64 -3.95 -2.58 -12.38
N GLY A 65 -5.07 -3.31 -12.24
CA GLY A 65 -6.25 -2.82 -11.52
C GLY A 65 -6.01 -2.64 -10.02
N LEU A 66 -5.21 -3.52 -9.41
CA LEU A 66 -4.78 -3.39 -8.01
C LEU A 66 -3.93 -2.14 -7.80
N GLY A 67 -2.92 -1.91 -8.65
CA GLY A 67 -2.07 -0.72 -8.58
C GLY A 67 -2.85 0.58 -8.74
N ASP A 68 -3.78 0.63 -9.70
CA ASP A 68 -4.69 1.78 -9.88
C ASP A 68 -5.59 2.00 -8.65
N GLY A 69 -6.12 0.93 -8.08
CA GLY A 69 -6.93 0.96 -6.86
C GLY A 69 -6.16 1.46 -5.63
N MET A 70 -4.91 1.04 -5.48
CA MET A 70 -4.03 1.52 -4.40
C MET A 70 -3.66 2.99 -4.60
N CYS A 71 -3.37 3.43 -5.82
CA CYS A 71 -3.15 4.85 -6.11
C CYS A 71 -4.38 5.71 -5.80
N ALA A 72 -5.59 5.20 -6.04
CA ALA A 72 -6.82 5.85 -5.58
C ALA A 72 -6.90 5.91 -4.05
N GLY A 73 -6.48 4.85 -3.36
CA GLY A 73 -6.38 4.79 -1.91
C GLY A 73 -5.43 5.83 -1.30
N LEU A 74 -4.30 6.15 -1.96
CA LEU A 74 -3.37 7.21 -1.53
C LEU A 74 -4.03 8.60 -1.44
N ARG A 75 -5.12 8.83 -2.18
CA ARG A 75 -5.86 10.10 -2.18
C ARG A 75 -6.98 10.16 -1.14
N SER A 76 -7.28 9.05 -0.45
CA SER A 76 -8.40 8.95 0.49
C SER A 76 -8.20 9.88 1.70
N GLY A 77 -8.98 10.96 1.78
CA GLY A 77 -8.86 11.95 2.86
C GLY A 77 -7.50 12.67 2.91
N LEU A 78 -6.77 12.74 1.78
CA LEU A 78 -5.44 13.35 1.74
C LEU A 78 -5.50 14.82 2.18
N GLY A 79 -4.61 15.19 3.10
CA GLY A 79 -4.56 16.52 3.73
C GLY A 79 -5.26 16.60 5.08
N GLU A 80 -6.04 15.58 5.46
CA GLU A 80 -6.50 15.39 6.83
C GLU A 80 -5.36 14.92 7.74
N ALA A 81 -5.47 15.24 9.04
CA ALA A 81 -4.58 14.74 10.08
C ALA A 81 -5.41 14.41 11.33
N GLY A 82 -5.06 13.33 12.02
CA GLY A 82 -5.75 12.89 13.23
C GLY A 82 -6.96 11.98 12.99
N THR A 83 -7.33 11.74 11.74
CA THR A 83 -8.50 10.93 11.35
C THR A 83 -8.09 9.50 10.98
N ASP A 84 -9.07 8.61 10.76
CA ASP A 84 -8.81 7.21 10.39
C ASP A 84 -8.47 7.05 8.90
N SER A 85 -8.62 8.11 8.09
CA SER A 85 -8.31 8.08 6.65
C SER A 85 -6.82 7.80 6.37
N VAL A 86 -5.93 8.06 7.34
CA VAL A 86 -4.51 7.73 7.26
C VAL A 86 -4.25 6.23 7.03
N PHE A 87 -5.08 5.35 7.61
CA PHE A 87 -4.91 3.90 7.44
C PHE A 87 -5.08 3.50 5.99
N ARG A 88 -6.14 4.00 5.34
CA ARG A 88 -6.39 3.68 3.93
C ARG A 88 -5.25 4.16 3.04
N ARG A 89 -4.73 5.37 3.25
CA ARG A 89 -3.60 5.89 2.44
C ARG A 89 -2.35 5.06 2.66
N SER A 90 -1.97 4.88 3.92
CA SER A 90 -0.74 4.20 4.32
C SER A 90 -0.72 2.73 3.87
N PHE A 91 -1.80 1.99 4.10
CA PHE A 91 -1.86 0.58 3.68
C PHE A 91 -2.02 0.42 2.17
N SER A 92 -2.57 1.42 1.47
CA SER A 92 -2.53 1.41 0.00
C SER A 92 -1.09 1.53 -0.51
N ALA A 93 -0.26 2.36 0.13
CA ALA A 93 1.17 2.43 -0.21
C ALA A 93 1.86 1.09 0.01
N LEU A 94 1.60 0.42 1.14
CA LEU A 94 2.20 -0.87 1.45
C LEU A 94 1.76 -1.99 0.50
N VAL A 95 0.51 -2.01 0.04
CA VAL A 95 0.08 -2.98 -0.98
C VAL A 95 0.68 -2.64 -2.35
N LEU A 96 0.83 -1.34 -2.66
CA LEU A 96 1.48 -0.90 -3.91
C LEU A 96 2.95 -1.32 -3.97
N VAL A 97 3.66 -1.40 -2.83
CA VAL A 97 4.99 -2.04 -2.72
C VAL A 97 4.94 -3.45 -3.30
N SER A 98 4.03 -4.30 -2.80
CA SER A 98 3.91 -5.69 -3.27
C SER A 98 3.61 -5.76 -4.78
N VAL A 99 2.78 -4.86 -5.31
CA VAL A 99 2.49 -4.81 -6.76
C VAL A 99 3.73 -4.47 -7.58
N VAL A 100 4.49 -3.45 -7.17
CA VAL A 100 5.71 -3.01 -7.87
C VAL A 100 6.81 -4.07 -7.80
N GLU A 101 6.98 -4.71 -6.64
CA GLU A 101 7.93 -5.81 -6.46
C GLU A 101 7.55 -7.02 -7.31
N ARG A 102 6.25 -7.36 -7.36
CA ARG A 102 5.77 -8.47 -8.20
C ARG A 102 6.01 -8.20 -9.68
N ASP A 103 5.72 -7.00 -10.17
CA ASP A 103 6.06 -6.63 -11.54
C ASP A 103 7.57 -6.62 -11.79
N THR A 104 8.39 -6.20 -10.83
CA THR A 104 9.85 -6.28 -10.95
C THR A 104 10.32 -7.72 -11.18
N ALA A 105 9.69 -8.68 -10.49
CA ALA A 105 9.97 -10.10 -10.65
C ALA A 105 9.44 -10.70 -11.96
N VAL A 106 8.20 -10.40 -12.36
CA VAL A 106 7.51 -11.11 -13.46
C VAL A 106 7.37 -10.32 -14.77
N ARG A 107 7.62 -9.01 -14.73
CA ARG A 107 7.71 -8.10 -15.87
C ARG A 107 6.47 -8.03 -16.76
N VAL A 108 5.31 -7.87 -16.14
CA VAL A 108 4.00 -7.91 -16.84
C VAL A 108 3.37 -6.53 -17.05
N LEU A 109 3.79 -5.51 -16.30
CA LEU A 109 3.22 -4.17 -16.40
C LEU A 109 3.92 -3.30 -17.44
N HIS A 110 3.15 -2.36 -17.97
CA HIS A 110 3.63 -1.33 -18.88
C HIS A 110 4.30 -0.19 -18.11
N PRO A 111 5.43 0.37 -18.59
CA PRO A 111 6.15 1.46 -17.92
C PRO A 111 5.26 2.65 -17.56
N ALA A 112 4.36 3.05 -18.45
CA ALA A 112 3.47 4.20 -18.22
C ALA A 112 2.58 4.04 -16.97
N SER A 113 2.15 2.82 -16.64
CA SER A 113 1.35 2.54 -15.44
C SER A 113 2.20 2.75 -14.19
N VAL A 114 3.40 2.15 -14.16
CA VAL A 114 4.30 2.25 -13.00
C VAL A 114 4.79 3.68 -12.79
N MET A 115 5.05 4.43 -13.86
CA MET A 115 5.40 5.85 -13.77
C MET A 115 4.27 6.71 -13.20
N SER A 116 3.03 6.50 -13.65
CA SER A 116 1.85 7.17 -13.08
C SER A 116 1.65 6.87 -11.59
N TRP A 117 1.95 5.63 -11.18
CA TRP A 117 1.90 5.24 -9.78
C TRP A 117 3.04 5.88 -8.97
N ALA A 118 4.24 6.00 -9.53
CA ALA A 118 5.35 6.72 -8.91
C ALA A 118 4.99 8.19 -8.67
N ASP A 119 4.40 8.87 -9.64
CA ASP A 119 3.94 10.25 -9.48
C ASP A 119 2.89 10.38 -8.36
N SER A 120 1.91 9.47 -8.33
CA SER A 120 0.89 9.42 -7.28
C SER A 120 1.49 9.16 -5.90
N ALA A 121 2.46 8.24 -5.83
CA ALA A 121 3.17 7.87 -4.62
C ALA A 121 3.98 9.04 -4.06
N LEU A 122 4.76 9.72 -4.89
CA LEU A 122 5.57 10.87 -4.48
C LEU A 122 4.70 12.06 -4.09
N HIS A 123 3.62 12.32 -4.84
CA HIS A 123 2.67 13.36 -4.47
C HIS A 123 2.08 13.11 -3.08
N TRP A 124 1.58 11.90 -2.81
CA TRP A 124 1.10 11.53 -1.48
C TRP A 124 2.22 11.62 -0.43
N PHE A 125 3.37 11.01 -0.70
CA PHE A 125 4.49 10.94 0.23
C PHE A 125 5.06 12.32 0.57
N LEU A 126 4.88 13.34 -0.25
CA LEU A 126 5.30 14.72 0.03
C LEU A 126 4.19 15.59 0.63
N THR A 127 2.92 15.25 0.42
CA THR A 127 1.77 16.06 0.90
C THR A 127 1.08 15.48 2.12
N GLU A 128 1.39 14.24 2.51
CA GLU A 128 0.86 13.62 3.73
C GLU A 128 1.18 14.48 4.96
N ARG A 129 0.12 14.74 5.74
CA ARG A 129 0.15 15.56 6.95
C ARG A 129 0.02 14.72 8.22
N ASP A 130 -0.59 13.54 8.11
CA ASP A 130 -0.73 12.62 9.22
C ASP A 130 0.50 11.71 9.32
N LEU A 131 1.46 12.12 10.15
CA LEU A 131 2.72 11.41 10.36
C LEU A 131 2.73 10.58 11.65
N ARG A 132 1.55 10.29 12.22
CA ARG A 132 1.45 9.48 13.43
C ARG A 132 2.01 8.08 13.17
N GLY A 133 2.84 7.60 14.09
CA GLY A 133 3.27 6.20 14.12
C GLY A 133 2.18 5.31 14.71
N HIS A 134 2.22 5.09 16.03
CA HIS A 134 1.21 4.33 16.75
C HIS A 134 0.03 5.23 17.17
N THR A 135 -1.20 4.75 16.98
CA THR A 135 -2.44 5.53 17.20
C THR A 135 -3.25 5.05 18.42
N GLY A 136 -2.61 4.31 19.32
CA GLY A 136 -3.25 3.75 20.51
C GLY A 136 -3.95 2.44 20.18
N THR A 137 -5.24 2.33 20.50
CA THR A 137 -5.98 1.06 20.32
C THR A 137 -6.21 0.67 18.87
N LYS A 138 -6.02 1.60 17.91
CA LYS A 138 -6.18 1.36 16.47
C LYS A 138 -4.91 0.84 15.78
N GLY A 139 -3.81 0.71 16.53
CA GLY A 139 -2.53 0.20 16.04
C GLY A 139 -1.71 1.24 15.26
N TRP A 140 -0.87 0.76 14.36
CA TRP A 140 0.06 1.59 13.60
C TRP A 140 -0.57 2.20 12.35
N ALA A 141 -0.37 3.50 12.15
CA ALA A 141 -0.69 4.16 10.89
C ALA A 141 0.47 4.07 9.89
N HIS A 142 1.73 4.16 10.34
CA HIS A 142 2.94 3.89 9.53
C HIS A 142 3.06 4.64 8.19
N ALA A 143 2.44 5.81 8.03
CA ALA A 143 2.42 6.52 6.74
C ALA A 143 3.83 6.80 6.17
N VAL A 144 4.78 7.20 7.03
CA VAL A 144 6.16 7.46 6.58
C VAL A 144 6.94 6.17 6.34
N ALA A 145 6.72 5.12 7.15
CA ALA A 145 7.39 3.83 6.99
C ALA A 145 6.96 3.16 5.67
N HIS A 146 5.66 3.01 5.43
CA HIS A 146 5.15 2.45 4.18
C HIS A 146 5.49 3.33 2.96
N GLY A 147 5.56 4.65 3.15
CA GLY A 147 6.05 5.56 2.11
C GLY A 147 7.51 5.31 1.75
N ALA A 148 8.38 5.10 2.75
CA ALA A 148 9.78 4.75 2.51
C ALA A 148 9.91 3.38 1.81
N ASP A 149 9.13 2.38 2.24
CA ASP A 149 9.08 1.07 1.58
C ASP A 149 8.68 1.20 0.10
N LEU A 150 7.67 2.03 -0.19
CA LEU A 150 7.21 2.28 -1.56
C LEU A 150 8.27 3.00 -2.41
N VAL A 151 8.94 4.01 -1.86
CA VAL A 151 10.05 4.68 -2.57
C VAL A 151 11.18 3.69 -2.86
N ALA A 152 11.51 2.81 -1.91
CA ALA A 152 12.52 1.77 -2.12
C ALA A 152 12.09 0.77 -3.22
N ALA A 153 10.85 0.29 -3.20
CA ALA A 153 10.32 -0.61 -4.22
C ALA A 153 10.32 0.03 -5.62
N LEU A 154 9.93 1.30 -5.72
CA LEU A 154 10.00 2.08 -6.96
C LEU A 154 11.45 2.22 -7.45
N GLY A 155 12.39 2.51 -6.54
CA GLY A 155 13.81 2.61 -6.88
C GLY A 155 14.44 1.31 -7.39
N MET A 156 13.82 0.17 -7.09
CA MET A 156 14.22 -1.15 -7.60
C MET A 156 13.51 -1.55 -8.90
N SER A 157 12.50 -0.77 -9.33
CA SER A 157 11.75 -1.07 -10.55
C SER A 157 12.60 -0.88 -11.80
N ARG A 158 12.49 -1.83 -12.74
CA ARG A 158 13.15 -1.75 -14.06
C ARG A 158 12.71 -0.53 -14.89
N HIS A 159 11.63 0.13 -14.50
CA HIS A 159 11.04 1.24 -15.23
C HIS A 159 11.60 2.61 -14.83
N LEU A 160 12.31 2.70 -13.70
CA LEU A 160 12.88 3.95 -13.19
C LEU A 160 14.37 3.99 -13.53
N GLY A 161 14.77 4.99 -14.32
CA GLY A 161 16.15 5.26 -14.70
C GLY A 161 16.82 6.28 -13.78
N ALA A 162 18.03 6.71 -14.14
CA ALA A 162 18.83 7.62 -13.30
C ALA A 162 18.11 8.94 -12.98
N ASP A 163 17.36 9.49 -13.94
CA ASP A 163 16.62 10.74 -13.76
C ASP A 163 15.47 10.54 -12.76
N GLU A 164 14.69 9.46 -12.91
CA GLU A 164 13.60 9.13 -11.97
C GLU A 164 14.13 8.84 -10.56
N LEU A 165 15.27 8.14 -10.44
CA LEU A 165 15.93 7.89 -9.14
C LEU A 165 16.39 9.20 -8.48
N GLY A 166 16.82 10.19 -9.26
CA GLY A 166 17.10 11.54 -8.77
C GLY A 166 15.86 12.18 -8.13
N VAL A 167 14.70 12.05 -8.78
CA VAL A 167 13.43 12.55 -8.25
C VAL A 167 13.03 11.84 -6.95
N LEU A 168 13.25 10.51 -6.85
CA LEU A 168 13.01 9.77 -5.61
C LEU A 168 13.91 10.28 -4.46
N LEU A 169 15.19 10.51 -4.75
CA LEU A 169 16.15 11.03 -3.76
C LEU A 169 15.75 12.42 -3.27
N ASP A 170 15.36 13.32 -4.18
CA ASP A 170 14.89 14.66 -3.85
C ASP A 170 13.63 14.60 -2.98
N ALA A 171 12.71 13.68 -3.26
CA ALA A 171 11.50 13.49 -2.45
C ALA A 171 11.82 13.02 -1.02
N ILE A 172 12.80 12.11 -0.87
CA ILE A 172 13.29 11.68 0.46
C ILE A 172 13.91 12.88 1.19
N ALA A 173 14.80 13.62 0.53
CA ALA A 173 15.48 14.78 1.12
C ALA A 173 14.47 15.86 1.58
N GLU A 174 13.47 16.15 0.75
CA GLU A 174 12.39 17.09 1.09
C GLU A 174 11.57 16.60 2.29
N ARG A 175 11.20 15.31 2.33
CA ARG A 175 10.44 14.76 3.48
C ARG A 175 11.24 14.83 4.78
N LEU A 176 12.55 14.53 4.74
CA LEU A 176 13.44 14.58 5.90
C LEU A 176 13.75 16.01 6.37
N SER A 177 13.68 16.99 5.48
CA SER A 177 13.96 18.40 5.79
C SER A 177 12.79 19.09 6.53
N ARG A 178 11.63 18.44 6.62
CA ARG A 178 10.45 18.96 7.32
C ARG A 178 10.41 18.47 8.77
N SER A 179 10.05 19.37 9.69
CA SER A 179 9.81 18.99 11.08
C SER A 179 8.66 17.99 11.20
N ALA A 180 8.93 16.83 11.79
CA ALA A 180 7.90 15.85 12.11
C ALA A 180 7.46 16.02 13.59
N PRO A 181 6.16 16.05 13.88
CA PRO A 181 5.64 16.19 15.25
C PRO A 181 5.79 14.91 16.10
N SER A 182 6.28 13.81 15.52
CA SER A 182 6.40 12.51 16.16
C SER A 182 7.61 11.73 15.62
N HIS A 183 8.06 10.73 16.39
CA HIS A 183 9.08 9.79 15.93
C HIS A 183 8.59 9.03 14.69
N LEU A 184 9.43 9.03 13.67
CA LEU A 184 9.27 8.18 12.50
C LEU A 184 9.82 6.80 12.88
N THR A 185 8.95 5.83 13.12
CA THR A 185 9.34 4.49 13.55
C THR A 185 8.96 3.46 12.50
N HIS A 186 9.91 2.59 12.18
CA HIS A 186 9.69 1.27 11.58
C HIS A 186 9.89 0.30 12.76
N ALA A 187 8.82 -0.29 13.28
CA ALA A 187 8.87 -1.16 14.46
C ALA A 187 8.26 -2.51 14.12
#